data_AF-A0A8T0Q026-F1
#
_entry.id   AF-A0A8T0Q026-F1
#
_cell.length_a   1.000
_cell.length_b   1.000
_cell.length_c   1.000
_cell.angle_alpha   90.00
_cell.angle_beta   90.00
_cell.angle_gamma   90.00
#
_symmetry.space_group_name_H-M   'P 1'
#
loop_
_entity.id
_entity.type
_entity.pdbx_description
1 polymer ?
#
loop_
_entity_poly.entity_id
_entity_poly.type
_entity_poly.pdbx_seq_one_letter_code
_entity_poly.pdbx_strand_id
1 'polypeptide(L)'
;MARQHRPSSLADIPTELAIRIAGHIAATSVRPMEDLRSLRVTCHFMCRVCSDLEVGRLISVERFYRLYRYVIPDGYLTLLPRLAQVGNLEACFVVGMIAVLRYPLLKPLSVIDKNLERAARGGHKAAAYVAAILLYMANGGTSADNTTRQYMRQVVGDEPVKVPWGRRQNVEQ
;
A
#
# COMPACT_ATOMS: atom_id res chain seq x y z
N MET A 1 16.05 -40.79 32.79
CA MET A 1 15.32 -39.51 32.92
C MET A 1 15.03 -38.99 31.52
N ALA A 2 13.82 -39.20 31.02
CA ALA A 2 13.41 -38.73 29.70
C ALA A 2 13.07 -37.23 29.79
N ARG A 3 13.81 -36.40 29.05
CA ARG A 3 13.45 -34.98 28.85
C ARG A 3 12.14 -34.95 28.08
N GLN A 4 11.02 -34.70 28.77
CA GLN A 4 9.77 -34.30 28.12
C GLN A 4 10.05 -33.00 27.37
N HIS A 5 10.19 -33.10 26.05
CA HIS A 5 10.15 -31.94 25.19
C HIS A 5 8.72 -31.40 25.27
N ARG A 6 8.53 -30.28 25.97
CA ARG A 6 7.27 -29.54 25.88
C ARG A 6 7.04 -29.27 24.39
N PRO A 7 5.91 -29.66 23.81
CA PRO A 7 5.56 -29.15 22.49
C PRO A 7 5.44 -27.64 22.65
N SER A 8 6.38 -26.89 22.08
CA SER A 8 6.32 -25.42 22.04
C SER A 8 5.00 -25.05 21.39
N SER A 9 4.07 -24.58 22.20
CA SER A 9 2.72 -24.26 21.75
C SER A 9 2.80 -22.95 20.98
N LEU A 10 2.02 -22.83 19.90
CA LEU A 10 1.74 -21.53 19.28
C LEU A 10 1.21 -20.49 20.30
N ALA A 11 0.78 -20.92 21.49
CA ALA A 11 0.40 -20.07 22.62
C ALA A 11 1.55 -19.26 23.24
N ASP A 12 2.82 -19.62 22.99
CA ASP A 12 3.98 -18.91 23.54
C ASP A 12 4.41 -17.72 22.66
N ILE A 13 3.85 -17.58 21.44
CA ILE A 13 4.16 -16.47 20.54
C ILE A 13 3.33 -15.24 20.93
N PRO A 14 3.95 -14.08 21.19
CA PRO A 14 3.21 -12.83 21.41
C PRO A 14 2.32 -12.50 20.21
N THR A 15 1.08 -12.07 20.46
CA THR A 15 0.10 -11.72 19.41
C THR A 15 0.67 -10.76 18.37
N GLU A 16 1.40 -9.74 18.81
CA GLU A 16 2.03 -8.75 17.93
C GLU A 16 3.05 -9.39 16.97
N LEU A 17 3.84 -10.34 17.46
CA LEU A 17 4.79 -11.07 16.61
C LEU A 17 4.05 -11.97 15.61
N ALA A 18 2.96 -12.61 16.04
CA ALA A 18 2.14 -13.42 15.14
C ALA A 18 1.48 -12.55 14.04
N ILE A 19 0.99 -11.35 14.37
CA ILE A 19 0.46 -10.37 13.40
C ILE A 19 1.56 -9.98 12.40
N ARG A 20 2.77 -9.68 12.87
CA ARG A 20 3.90 -9.37 11.99
C ARG A 20 4.27 -10.53 11.07
N ILE A 21 4.25 -11.77 11.56
CA ILE A 21 4.52 -12.97 10.73
C ILE A 21 3.42 -13.14 9.68
N ALA A 22 2.15 -13.11 10.09
CA ALA A 22 1.02 -13.25 9.17
C ALA A 22 0.97 -12.09 8.15
N GLY A 23 1.28 -10.86 8.58
CA GLY A 23 1.41 -9.70 7.71
C GLY A 23 2.57 -9.82 6.73
N HIS A 24 3.71 -10.37 7.15
CA HIS A 24 4.81 -10.67 6.24
C HIS A 24 4.41 -11.69 5.19
N ILE A 25 3.72 -12.77 5.59
CA ILE A 25 3.16 -13.77 4.66
C ILE A 25 2.17 -13.11 3.69
N ALA A 26 1.28 -12.25 4.17
CA ALA A 26 0.33 -11.50 3.35
C ALA A 26 1.02 -10.61 2.30
N ALA A 27 2.17 -10.04 2.64
CA ALA A 27 2.93 -9.15 1.76
C ALA A 27 3.82 -9.91 0.75
N THR A 28 4.45 -11.02 1.16
CA THR A 28 5.53 -11.66 0.39
C THR A 28 5.16 -13.01 -0.22
N SER A 29 4.08 -13.66 0.23
CA SER A 29 3.65 -14.93 -0.32
C SER A 29 3.35 -14.82 -1.81
N VAL A 30 3.60 -15.91 -2.56
CA VAL A 30 3.10 -16.02 -3.93
C VAL A 30 1.57 -15.98 -3.92
N ARG A 31 0.92 -16.73 -3.02
CA ARG A 31 -0.53 -16.95 -2.92
C ARG A 31 -1.08 -16.43 -1.57
N PRO A 32 -1.10 -15.11 -1.35
CA PRO A 32 -1.37 -14.55 -0.02
C PRO A 32 -2.74 -14.97 0.55
N MET A 33 -3.76 -15.14 -0.29
CA MET A 33 -5.10 -15.52 0.17
C MET A 33 -5.20 -16.98 0.60
N GLU A 34 -4.57 -17.88 -0.14
CA GLU A 34 -4.52 -19.31 0.18
C GLU A 34 -3.69 -19.56 1.44
N ASP A 35 -2.56 -18.88 1.57
CA ASP A 35 -1.68 -19.06 2.73
C ASP A 35 -2.34 -18.50 4.00
N LEU A 36 -2.98 -17.33 3.94
CA LEU A 36 -3.76 -16.81 5.06
C LEU A 36 -4.96 -17.70 5.39
N ARG A 37 -5.64 -18.26 4.38
CA ARG A 37 -6.74 -19.22 4.61
C ARG A 37 -6.24 -20.50 5.28
N SER A 38 -5.08 -20.98 4.86
CA SER A 38 -4.43 -22.17 5.43
C SER A 38 -4.02 -21.91 6.88
N LEU A 39 -3.43 -20.74 7.17
CA LEU A 39 -3.12 -20.32 8.54
C LEU A 39 -4.38 -20.22 9.42
N ARG A 40 -5.46 -19.62 8.92
CA ARG A 40 -6.73 -19.47 9.68
C ARG A 40 -7.29 -20.79 10.17
N VAL A 41 -7.12 -21.88 9.41
CA VAL A 41 -7.68 -23.19 9.77
C VAL A 41 -6.76 -24.01 10.69
N THR A 42 -5.52 -23.56 10.95
CA THR A 42 -4.60 -24.29 11.85
C THR A 42 -5.07 -24.25 13.30
N CYS A 43 -5.47 -23.09 13.80
CA CYS A 43 -5.97 -22.91 15.16
C CYS A 43 -6.75 -21.60 15.33
N HIS A 44 -7.53 -21.50 16.41
CA HIS A 44 -8.33 -20.31 16.71
C HIS A 44 -7.48 -19.05 16.96
N PHE A 45 -6.27 -19.19 17.52
CA PHE A 45 -5.34 -18.07 17.67
C PHE A 45 -4.94 -17.49 16.31
N MET A 46 -4.53 -18.34 15.37
CA MET A 46 -4.20 -17.91 14.01
C MET A 46 -5.42 -17.39 13.23
N CYS A 47 -6.60 -17.92 13.50
CA CYS A 47 -7.85 -17.38 12.95
C CYS A 47 -8.05 -15.90 13.33
N ARG A 48 -7.80 -15.55 14.59
CA ARG A 48 -7.84 -14.15 15.07
C ARG A 48 -6.73 -13.31 14.45
N VAL A 49 -5.48 -13.78 14.50
CA VAL A 49 -4.31 -13.09 13.94
C VAL A 49 -4.52 -12.75 12.45
N CYS A 50 -4.95 -13.72 11.64
CA CYS A 50 -5.17 -13.51 10.21
C CYS A 50 -6.41 -12.66 9.90
N SER A 51 -7.25 -12.37 10.88
CA SER A 51 -8.40 -11.46 10.76
C SER A 51 -8.10 -10.05 11.23
N ASP A 52 -6.89 -9.82 11.75
CA ASP A 52 -6.42 -8.52 12.17
C ASP A 52 -6.31 -7.53 10.99
N LEU A 53 -6.65 -6.27 11.25
CA LEU A 53 -6.65 -5.22 10.24
C LEU A 53 -5.25 -4.94 9.71
N GLU A 54 -4.21 -5.05 10.55
CA GLU A 54 -2.81 -4.85 10.11
C GLU A 54 -2.39 -5.92 9.10
N VAL A 55 -2.82 -7.17 9.29
CA VAL A 55 -2.59 -8.23 8.29
C VAL A 55 -3.32 -7.89 7.00
N GLY A 56 -4.56 -7.42 7.08
CA GLY A 56 -5.34 -6.97 5.92
C GLY A 56 -4.68 -5.83 5.15
N ARG A 57 -4.10 -4.85 5.86
CA ARG A 57 -3.37 -3.72 5.26
C ARG A 57 -2.13 -4.16 4.50
N LEU A 58 -1.54 -5.30 4.86
CA LEU A 58 -0.30 -5.80 4.28
C LEU A 58 -0.52 -6.82 3.14
N ILE A 59 -1.76 -7.20 2.83
CA ILE A 59 -2.06 -8.08 1.69
C ILE A 59 -1.58 -7.42 0.39
N SER A 60 -0.66 -8.07 -0.34
CA SER A 60 -0.22 -7.58 -1.64
C SER A 60 -1.34 -7.73 -2.68
N VAL A 61 -1.89 -6.59 -3.12
CA VAL A 61 -2.94 -6.54 -4.14
C VAL A 61 -2.36 -6.92 -5.50
N GLU A 62 -1.13 -6.49 -5.79
CA GLU A 62 -0.44 -6.86 -7.02
C GLU A 62 -0.32 -8.38 -7.19
N ARG A 63 0.16 -9.07 -6.16
CA ARG A 63 0.36 -10.53 -6.20
C ARG A 63 -0.95 -11.27 -6.31
N PHE A 64 -1.94 -10.82 -5.55
CA PHE A 64 -3.29 -11.35 -5.65
C PHE A 64 -3.87 -11.16 -7.07
N TYR A 65 -3.73 -9.99 -7.66
CA TYR A 65 -4.16 -9.74 -9.03
C TYR A 65 -3.47 -10.66 -10.05
N ARG A 66 -2.13 -10.77 -9.99
CA ARG A 66 -1.35 -11.57 -10.95
C ARG A 66 -1.80 -13.03 -11.01
N LEU A 67 -2.13 -13.62 -9.85
CA LEU A 67 -2.59 -15.01 -9.79
C LEU A 67 -4.04 -15.19 -10.18
N TYR A 68 -4.92 -14.27 -9.77
CA TYR A 68 -6.36 -14.46 -9.89
C TYR A 68 -6.99 -13.81 -11.11
N ARG A 69 -6.24 -12.99 -11.86
CA ARG A 69 -6.69 -12.37 -13.12
C ARG A 69 -7.32 -13.37 -14.10
N TYR A 70 -6.84 -14.61 -14.12
CA TYR A 70 -7.24 -15.65 -15.08
C TYR A 70 -8.16 -16.72 -14.52
N VAL A 71 -8.38 -16.76 -13.19
CA VAL A 71 -9.08 -17.88 -12.53
C VAL A 71 -10.39 -17.43 -11.91
N ILE A 72 -10.44 -16.25 -11.25
CA ILE A 72 -11.67 -15.75 -10.59
C ILE A 72 -11.70 -14.20 -10.59
N PRO A 73 -12.22 -13.56 -11.66
CA PRO A 73 -12.35 -12.10 -11.72
C PRO A 73 -13.16 -11.51 -10.55
N ASP A 74 -14.20 -12.22 -10.11
CA ASP A 74 -15.15 -11.75 -9.08
C ASP A 74 -14.54 -11.69 -7.68
N GLY A 75 -13.60 -12.59 -7.38
CA GLY A 75 -12.89 -12.60 -6.09
C GLY A 75 -12.04 -11.34 -5.91
N TYR A 76 -11.40 -10.90 -7.00
CA TYR A 76 -10.59 -9.68 -6.99
C TYR A 76 -11.43 -8.44 -6.73
N LEU A 77 -12.51 -8.27 -7.49
CA LEU A 77 -13.39 -7.11 -7.37
C LEU A 77 -14.17 -7.09 -6.04
N THR A 78 -14.44 -8.25 -5.43
CA THR A 78 -15.10 -8.33 -4.11
C THR A 78 -14.14 -8.02 -2.97
N LEU A 79 -12.87 -8.42 -3.08
CA LEU A 79 -11.89 -8.22 -2.02
C LEU A 79 -11.36 -6.78 -1.98
N LEU A 80 -11.19 -6.15 -3.14
CA LEU A 80 -10.57 -4.84 -3.27
C LEU A 80 -11.22 -3.75 -2.39
N PRO A 81 -12.57 -3.59 -2.35
CA PRO A 81 -13.20 -2.61 -1.47
C PRO A 81 -12.99 -2.90 0.02
N ARG A 82 -12.89 -4.18 0.41
CA ARG A 82 -12.64 -4.57 1.80
C ARG A 82 -11.21 -4.24 2.22
N LEU A 83 -10.24 -4.52 1.36
CA LEU A 83 -8.83 -4.15 1.59
C LEU A 83 -8.66 -2.63 1.64
N ALA A 84 -9.34 -1.91 0.73
CA ALA A 84 -9.41 -0.47 0.82
C ALA A 84 -10.00 -0.08 2.18
N GLN A 85 -11.15 -0.59 2.61
CA GLN A 85 -11.77 -0.21 3.89
C GLN A 85 -10.82 -0.37 5.09
N VAL A 86 -10.04 -1.44 5.15
CA VAL A 86 -9.08 -1.66 6.25
C VAL A 86 -7.81 -0.80 6.15
N GLY A 87 -7.59 -0.11 5.03
CA GLY A 87 -6.49 0.86 4.86
C GLY A 87 -5.32 0.37 4.02
N ASN A 88 -5.48 -0.72 3.26
CA ASN A 88 -4.44 -1.18 2.33
C ASN A 88 -4.24 -0.13 1.22
N LEU A 89 -3.04 0.45 1.13
CA LEU A 89 -2.78 1.60 0.25
C LEU A 89 -2.86 1.26 -1.24
N GLU A 90 -2.45 0.04 -1.64
CA GLU A 90 -2.59 -0.42 -3.04
C GLU A 90 -4.08 -0.55 -3.41
N ALA A 91 -4.89 -1.15 -2.53
CA ALA A 91 -6.32 -1.29 -2.75
C ALA A 91 -7.01 0.08 -2.76
N CYS A 92 -6.62 1.00 -1.88
CA CYS A 92 -7.09 2.38 -1.87
C CYS A 92 -6.79 3.06 -3.21
N PHE A 93 -5.57 2.91 -3.72
CA PHE A 93 -5.19 3.44 -5.02
C PHE A 93 -6.04 2.86 -6.15
N VAL A 94 -6.19 1.53 -6.24
CA VAL A 94 -6.97 0.90 -7.31
C VAL A 94 -8.45 1.28 -7.25
N VAL A 95 -9.07 1.28 -6.06
CA VAL A 95 -10.47 1.72 -5.89
C VAL A 95 -10.63 3.19 -6.29
N GLY A 96 -9.70 4.05 -5.86
CA GLY A 96 -9.70 5.47 -6.21
C GLY A 96 -9.55 5.69 -7.73
N MET A 97 -8.68 4.93 -8.39
CA MET A 97 -8.52 4.98 -9.84
C MET A 97 -9.78 4.52 -10.58
N ILE A 98 -10.45 3.46 -10.12
CA ILE A 98 -11.73 3.03 -10.70
C ILE A 98 -12.78 4.15 -10.59
N ALA A 99 -12.83 4.87 -9.46
CA ALA A 99 -13.72 6.00 -9.29
C ALA A 99 -13.37 7.15 -10.26
N VAL A 100 -12.09 7.53 -10.36
CA VAL A 100 -11.62 8.59 -11.27
C VAL A 100 -11.93 8.26 -12.73
N LEU A 101 -11.66 7.03 -13.17
CA LEU A 101 -11.86 6.60 -14.57
C LEU A 101 -13.33 6.43 -14.96
N ARG A 102 -14.23 6.23 -13.99
CA ARG A 102 -15.68 6.16 -14.26
C ARG A 102 -16.29 7.52 -14.60
N TYR A 103 -15.64 8.62 -14.22
CA TYR A 103 -16.05 9.96 -14.60
C TYR A 103 -15.25 10.42 -15.82
N PRO A 104 -15.85 11.22 -16.74
CA PRO A 104 -15.09 11.80 -17.83
C PRO A 104 -13.96 12.66 -17.25
N LEU A 105 -12.71 12.31 -17.55
CA LEU A 105 -11.49 13.04 -17.16
C LEU A 105 -11.49 14.52 -17.58
N LEU A 106 -12.49 14.95 -18.36
CA LEU A 106 -12.71 16.29 -18.87
C LEU A 106 -13.55 17.19 -17.94
N LYS A 107 -14.13 16.65 -16.87
CA LYS A 107 -14.69 17.48 -15.80
C LYS A 107 -13.65 17.61 -14.70
N PRO A 108 -13.26 18.84 -14.30
CA PRO A 108 -12.41 19.03 -13.14
C PRO A 108 -13.11 18.38 -11.94
N LEU A 109 -12.50 17.32 -11.40
CA LEU A 109 -12.89 16.78 -10.12
C LEU A 109 -12.53 17.85 -9.09
N SER A 110 -13.52 18.61 -8.62
CA SER A 110 -13.32 19.63 -7.58
C SER A 110 -12.83 19.02 -6.26
N VAL A 111 -12.91 17.69 -6.12
CA VAL A 111 -12.50 16.92 -4.95
C VAL A 111 -11.86 15.62 -5.42
N ILE A 112 -10.68 15.29 -4.87
CA ILE A 112 -10.02 13.99 -5.09
C ILE A 112 -10.85 12.87 -4.43
N ASP A 113 -10.93 11.69 -5.05
CA ASP A 113 -11.54 10.52 -4.42
C ASP A 113 -10.89 10.20 -3.06
N LYS A 114 -11.71 9.90 -2.04
CA LYS A 114 -11.23 9.67 -0.67
C LYS A 114 -10.23 8.52 -0.56
N ASN A 115 -10.36 7.47 -1.38
CA ASN A 115 -9.40 6.37 -1.38
C ASN A 115 -8.08 6.80 -2.02
N LEU A 116 -8.13 7.60 -3.08
CA LEU A 116 -6.93 8.12 -3.72
C LEU A 116 -6.19 9.10 -2.79
N GLU A 117 -6.91 9.98 -2.10
CA GLU A 117 -6.34 10.87 -1.07
C GLU A 117 -5.68 10.05 0.05
N ARG A 118 -6.37 9.03 0.56
CA ARG A 118 -5.84 8.17 1.61
C ARG A 118 -4.58 7.41 1.18
N ALA A 119 -4.56 6.88 -0.05
CA ALA A 119 -3.38 6.22 -0.60
C ALA A 119 -2.19 7.19 -0.70
N ALA A 120 -2.43 8.40 -1.22
CA ALA A 120 -1.41 9.44 -1.34
C ALA A 120 -0.88 9.88 0.03
N ARG A 121 -1.76 10.21 0.98
CA ARG A 121 -1.37 10.57 2.36
C ARG A 121 -0.65 9.44 3.10
N GLY A 122 -0.97 8.19 2.78
CA GLY A 122 -0.28 7.02 3.30
C GLY A 122 1.10 6.74 2.66
N GLY A 123 1.53 7.54 1.67
CA GLY A 123 2.83 7.39 1.03
C GLY A 123 2.86 6.50 -0.22
N HIS A 124 1.70 6.14 -0.78
CA HIS A 124 1.66 5.40 -2.05
C HIS A 124 2.07 6.31 -3.21
N LYS A 125 3.29 6.15 -3.73
CA LYS A 125 3.92 7.05 -4.72
C LYS A 125 3.05 7.30 -5.96
N ALA A 126 2.49 6.25 -6.57
CA ALA A 126 1.64 6.43 -7.74
C ALA A 126 0.33 7.17 -7.42
N ALA A 127 -0.20 7.02 -6.21
CA ALA A 127 -1.38 7.76 -5.78
C ALA A 127 -1.06 9.24 -5.57
N ALA A 128 0.08 9.55 -4.95
CA ALA A 128 0.57 10.91 -4.78
C ALA A 128 0.76 11.62 -6.13
N TYR A 129 1.37 10.93 -7.11
CA TYR A 129 1.52 11.45 -8.46
C TYR A 129 0.18 11.76 -9.14
N VAL A 130 -0.75 10.81 -9.15
CA VAL A 130 -2.08 11.02 -9.77
C VAL A 130 -2.86 12.12 -9.04
N ALA A 131 -2.83 12.15 -7.70
CA ALA A 131 -3.48 13.19 -6.92
C ALA A 131 -2.95 14.59 -7.26
N ALA A 132 -1.63 14.73 -7.45
CA ALA A 132 -1.02 15.99 -7.88
C ALA A 132 -1.51 16.44 -9.27
N ILE A 133 -1.62 15.52 -10.23
CA ILE A 133 -2.14 15.83 -11.57
C ILE A 133 -3.60 16.27 -11.51
N LEU A 134 -4.44 15.54 -10.78
CA LEU A 134 -5.87 15.85 -10.66
C LEU A 134 -6.09 17.22 -10.02
N LEU A 135 -5.35 17.55 -8.97
CA LEU A 135 -5.39 18.88 -8.34
C LEU A 135 -4.92 19.99 -9.27
N TYR A 136 -3.82 19.77 -9.98
CA TYR A 136 -3.32 20.74 -10.95
C TYR A 136 -4.37 21.03 -12.04
N MET A 137 -5.03 19.99 -12.57
CA MET A 137 -6.11 20.15 -13.55
C MET A 137 -7.33 20.85 -12.94
N ALA A 138 -7.67 20.57 -11.67
CA ALA A 138 -8.78 21.21 -10.96
C ALA A 138 -8.57 22.72 -10.78
N ASN A 139 -7.32 23.16 -10.61
CA ASN A 139 -6.94 24.58 -10.50
C ASN A 139 -6.77 25.27 -11.87
N GLY A 140 -7.30 24.69 -12.95
CA GLY A 140 -7.20 25.24 -14.29
C GLY A 140 -5.78 25.25 -14.86
N GLY A 141 -4.89 24.41 -14.33
CA GLY A 141 -3.47 24.40 -14.69
C GLY A 141 -2.70 25.64 -14.25
N THR A 142 -3.28 26.46 -13.36
CA THR A 142 -2.55 27.54 -12.71
C THR A 142 -1.70 26.98 -11.58
N SER A 143 -0.56 27.61 -11.31
CA SER A 143 0.53 27.20 -10.40
C SER A 143 0.17 26.17 -9.31
N ALA A 144 1.03 25.16 -9.14
CA ALA A 144 0.85 24.09 -8.15
C ALA A 144 0.63 24.66 -6.73
N ASP A 145 -0.54 24.36 -6.15
CA ASP A 145 -0.87 24.71 -4.77
C ASP A 145 -0.01 23.92 -3.76
N ASN A 146 -0.15 24.23 -2.47
CA ASN A 146 0.68 23.62 -1.42
C ASN A 146 0.45 22.10 -1.30
N THR A 147 -0.77 21.62 -1.53
CA THR A 147 -1.12 20.19 -1.52
C THR A 147 -0.46 19.45 -2.68
N THR A 148 -0.53 20.02 -3.87
CA THR A 148 0.14 19.51 -5.09
C THR A 148 1.64 19.40 -4.86
N ARG A 149 2.26 20.44 -4.30
CA ARG A 149 3.70 20.45 -3.97
C ARG A 149 4.07 19.39 -2.92
N GLN A 150 3.22 19.16 -1.93
CA GLN A 150 3.44 18.11 -0.92
C GLN A 150 3.50 16.72 -1.56
N TYR A 151 2.55 16.38 -2.44
CA TYR A 151 2.54 15.08 -3.11
C TYR A 151 3.71 14.92 -4.08
N MET A 152 4.09 15.98 -4.81
CA MET A 152 5.27 15.94 -5.69
C MET A 152 6.55 15.59 -4.92
N ARG A 153 6.75 16.15 -3.72
CA ARG A 153 7.91 15.83 -2.87
C ARG A 153 7.94 14.35 -2.46
N GLN A 154 6.79 13.74 -2.19
CA GLN A 154 6.71 12.31 -1.87
C GLN A 154 7.14 11.40 -3.03
N VAL A 155 6.94 11.85 -4.27
CA VAL A 155 7.29 11.09 -5.48
C VAL A 155 8.78 11.16 -5.78
N VAL A 156 9.37 12.36 -5.69
CA VAL A 156 10.80 12.59 -5.97
C VAL A 156 11.69 11.84 -4.97
N GLY A 157 11.20 11.64 -3.74
CA GLY A 157 12.03 11.14 -2.64
C GLY A 157 13.01 12.22 -2.18
N ASP A 158 13.42 12.18 -0.92
CA ASP A 158 14.50 13.04 -0.44
C ASP A 158 15.83 12.58 -1.05
N GLU A 159 16.09 12.93 -2.30
CA GLU A 159 17.45 12.97 -2.85
C GLU A 159 18.18 14.11 -2.13
N PRO A 160 19.22 13.84 -1.32
CA PRO A 160 20.01 14.90 -0.74
C PRO A 160 20.67 15.66 -1.89
N VAL A 161 20.37 16.95 -1.99
CA VAL A 161 21.04 17.87 -2.92
C VAL A 161 22.55 17.75 -2.71
N LYS A 162 23.23 17.02 -3.59
CA LYS A 162 24.69 17.09 -3.70
C LYS A 162 25.03 18.48 -4.21
N VAL A 163 25.32 19.37 -3.28
CA VAL A 163 25.94 20.66 -3.59
C VAL A 163 27.27 20.40 -4.31
N PRO A 164 27.49 20.96 -5.51
CA PRO A 164 28.77 20.85 -6.18
C PRO A 164 29.77 21.71 -5.40
N TRP A 165 30.78 21.10 -4.80
CA TRP A 165 31.85 21.87 -4.16
C TRP A 165 32.57 22.70 -5.21
N GLY A 166 32.79 23.96 -4.83
CA GLY A 166 33.26 25.02 -5.68
C GLY A 166 34.72 24.92 -6.11
N ARG A 167 34.94 25.52 -7.28
CA ARG A 167 36.14 26.15 -7.81
C ARG A 167 37.31 26.28 -6.81
N ARG A 168 38.48 25.71 -7.16
CA ARG A 168 39.77 26.36 -6.85
C ARG A 168 40.31 26.97 -8.14
N GLN A 169 40.36 28.29 -8.14
CA GLN A 169 41.34 29.03 -8.93
C GLN A 169 42.72 28.62 -8.43
N ASN A 170 43.65 28.32 -9.34
CA ASN A 170 45.05 28.57 -9.12
C ASN A 170 45.58 29.24 -10.38
N VAL A 171 46.09 30.45 -10.14
CA VAL A 171 46.76 31.35 -11.08
C VAL A 171 48.19 30.81 -11.29
N GLU A 172 48.69 31.12 -12.48
CA GLU A 172 50.02 30.92 -13.07
C GLU A 172 51.22 30.89 -12.10
N GLN A 173 52.19 30.03 -12.42
CA GLN A 173 53.58 30.40 -12.75
C GLN A 173 54.23 29.29 -13.57
#